data_AF-G2E9J9-F1
#
_entry.id   AF-G2E9J9-F1
#
_cell.length_a   1.000
_cell.length_b   1.000
_cell.length_c   1.000
_cell.angle_alpha   90.00
_cell.angle_beta   90.00
_cell.angle_gamma   90.00
#
_symmetry.space_group_name_H-M   'P 1'
#
loop_
_entity.id
_entity.type
_entity.pdbx_description
1 polymer ?
#
loop_
_entity_poly.entity_id
_entity_poly.type
_entity_poly.pdbx_seq_one_letter_code
_entity_poly.pdbx_strand_id
1 'polypeptide(L)'
;MDITTDYWDTSNMKISYNKEIKFPIRLQFKDSNYVSPISKNKVITSRYGWRWGRAHRGIDIDLVTGDSLYAMFDGVVRFANYSNGHGHSVVVRHFNGLETAYAHLSSHGVKENDSVRAGDYLGKGGNSGNARGSHLHLEMSYMGIQINPECLLQFNDSNSVLSNEIWITKDMTRPEIHSSKRQTDINTPTTEAEAIALAKRPKKVYIVRSGDTLSRISSRTHMSIAHLCKLNSINKNATLKIGQKLVVN
;
A
#
# COMPACT_ATOMS: atom_id res chain seq x y z
N MET A 1 -2.68 -21.22 13.97
CA MET A 1 -2.64 -19.90 14.64
C MET A 1 -4.03 -19.32 14.53
N ASP A 2 -4.67 -19.00 15.64
CA ASP A 2 -5.98 -18.35 15.61
C ASP A 2 -5.79 -16.85 15.39
N ILE A 3 -6.13 -16.39 14.18
CA ILE A 3 -5.97 -14.99 13.77
C ILE A 3 -7.09 -14.07 14.28
N THR A 4 -8.09 -14.63 14.97
CA THR A 4 -9.29 -13.94 15.46
C THR A 4 -9.24 -13.58 16.94
N THR A 5 -8.10 -13.77 17.60
CA THR A 5 -7.93 -13.51 19.03
C THR A 5 -7.32 -12.12 19.28
N ASP A 6 -6.05 -11.96 18.93
CA ASP A 6 -5.29 -10.74 19.22
C ASP A 6 -5.75 -9.56 18.35
N TYR A 7 -6.17 -8.48 19.02
CA TYR A 7 -6.63 -7.24 18.38
C TYR A 7 -7.70 -7.50 17.29
N TRP A 8 -8.63 -8.41 17.57
CA TRP A 8 -9.76 -8.67 16.69
C TRP A 8 -10.87 -7.64 16.96
N ASP A 9 -11.06 -6.75 16.00
CA ASP A 9 -12.07 -5.68 16.05
C ASP A 9 -12.85 -5.72 14.75
N THR A 10 -14.16 -5.98 14.83
CA THR A 10 -15.06 -6.03 13.68
C THR A 10 -15.81 -4.72 13.43
N SER A 11 -15.67 -3.76 14.34
CA SER A 11 -16.36 -2.46 14.31
C SER A 11 -15.55 -1.38 13.60
N ASN A 12 -14.21 -1.45 13.66
CA ASN A 12 -13.35 -0.46 13.03
C ASN A 12 -12.60 -1.05 11.83
N MET A 13 -12.66 -0.36 10.69
CA MET A 13 -11.92 -0.78 9.49
C MET A 13 -10.39 -0.80 9.73
N LYS A 14 -9.87 0.07 10.59
CA LYS A 14 -8.43 0.17 10.91
C LYS A 14 -8.21 -0.09 12.39
N ILE A 15 -7.17 -0.86 12.71
CA ILE A 15 -6.84 -1.23 14.08
C ILE A 15 -5.58 -0.51 14.52
N SER A 16 -5.62 0.04 15.74
CA SER A 16 -4.42 0.46 16.47
C SER A 16 -3.94 -0.67 17.36
N TYR A 17 -2.71 -1.12 17.15
CA TYR A 17 -2.11 -2.18 17.97
C TYR A 17 -1.55 -1.63 19.30
N ASN A 18 -1.55 -0.31 19.50
CA ASN A 18 -1.08 0.38 20.71
C ASN A 18 0.30 -0.10 21.20
N LYS A 19 1.17 -0.51 20.28
CA LYS A 19 2.52 -1.02 20.54
C LYS A 19 3.53 -0.28 19.67
N GLU A 20 4.71 -0.06 20.21
CA GLU A 20 5.85 0.42 19.42
C GLU A 20 6.31 -0.68 18.49
N ILE A 21 6.25 -0.42 17.19
CA ILE A 21 6.64 -1.39 16.16
C ILE A 21 8.09 -1.15 15.77
N LYS A 22 8.92 -2.17 15.99
CA LYS A 22 10.34 -2.17 15.64
C LYS A 22 10.53 -2.75 14.25
N PHE A 23 11.19 -1.99 13.38
CA PHE A 23 11.57 -2.43 12.03
C PHE A 23 13.00 -2.99 12.03
N PRO A 24 13.33 -3.93 11.14
CA PRO A 24 12.45 -4.54 10.13
C PRO A 24 11.49 -5.59 10.71
N ILE A 25 10.37 -5.84 10.04
CA ILE A 25 9.35 -6.79 10.48
C ILE A 25 9.29 -7.96 9.50
N ARG A 26 9.45 -9.18 10.00
CA ARG A 26 9.37 -10.38 9.16
C ARG A 26 7.91 -10.68 8.79
N LEU A 27 7.64 -10.82 7.49
CA LEU A 27 6.38 -11.31 6.94
C LEU A 27 6.68 -12.52 6.03
N GLN A 28 5.92 -13.59 6.22
CA GLN A 28 6.06 -14.80 5.42
C GLN A 28 4.80 -15.10 4.63
N PHE A 29 4.97 -15.53 3.40
CA PHE A 29 3.92 -16.06 2.53
C PHE A 29 4.12 -17.55 2.36
N LYS A 30 3.01 -18.29 2.37
CA LYS A 30 3.02 -19.73 2.13
C LYS A 30 3.18 -20.04 0.65
N ASP A 31 2.51 -19.26 -0.19
CA ASP A 31 2.42 -19.46 -1.63
C ASP A 31 3.12 -18.32 -2.37
N SER A 32 3.70 -18.65 -3.53
CA SER A 32 4.40 -17.68 -4.38
C SER A 32 3.44 -16.85 -5.26
N ASN A 33 2.14 -17.13 -5.20
CA ASN A 33 1.11 -16.46 -5.99
C ASN A 33 -0.10 -16.11 -5.11
N TYR A 34 -0.87 -15.14 -5.57
CA TYR A 34 -2.13 -14.73 -4.95
C TYR A 34 -3.27 -14.78 -5.97
N VAL A 35 -4.52 -14.81 -5.50
CA VAL A 35 -5.68 -14.74 -6.41
C VAL A 35 -5.99 -13.27 -6.74
N SER A 36 -6.17 -12.96 -8.01
CA SER A 36 -6.53 -11.61 -8.44
C SER A 36 -7.80 -11.11 -7.73
N PRO A 37 -7.82 -9.90 -7.15
CA PRO A 37 -8.99 -9.38 -6.44
C PRO A 37 -10.15 -9.01 -7.37
N ILE A 38 -9.92 -9.04 -8.69
CA ILE A 38 -10.91 -8.77 -9.74
C ILE A 38 -10.73 -9.77 -10.89
N SER A 39 -11.79 -10.04 -11.65
CA SER A 39 -11.77 -10.98 -12.79
C SER A 39 -11.08 -10.43 -14.06
N LYS A 40 -10.85 -9.12 -14.14
CA LYS A 40 -10.27 -8.47 -15.32
C LYS A 40 -8.80 -8.08 -15.12
N ASN A 41 -8.15 -7.68 -16.20
CA ASN A 41 -6.77 -7.19 -16.15
C ASN A 41 -6.67 -5.98 -15.22
N LYS A 42 -5.69 -6.01 -14.32
CA LYS A 42 -5.50 -4.98 -13.29
C LYS A 42 -4.82 -3.76 -13.90
N VAL A 43 -5.57 -2.68 -14.06
CA VAL A 43 -5.03 -1.37 -14.44
C VAL A 43 -4.93 -0.51 -13.19
N ILE A 44 -3.70 -0.27 -12.71
CA ILE A 44 -3.48 0.61 -11.56
C ILE A 44 -3.60 2.06 -12.00
N THR A 45 -4.68 2.73 -11.57
CA THR A 45 -4.97 4.13 -11.91
C THR A 45 -4.34 5.10 -10.92
N SER A 46 -4.13 4.67 -9.68
CA SER A 46 -3.36 5.42 -8.69
C SER A 46 -2.60 4.49 -7.76
N ARG A 47 -1.34 4.82 -7.48
CA ARG A 47 -0.47 4.01 -6.61
C ARG A 47 -0.45 4.51 -5.17
N TYR A 48 0.11 3.69 -4.29
CA TYR A 48 0.45 4.10 -2.94
C TYR A 48 1.41 5.30 -2.99
N GLY A 49 1.18 6.30 -2.15
CA GLY A 49 2.07 7.45 -2.06
C GLY A 49 1.36 8.78 -1.85
N TRP A 50 2.12 9.88 -1.90
CA TRP A 50 1.57 11.20 -1.63
C TRP A 50 0.82 11.80 -2.83
N ARG A 51 -0.45 12.20 -2.65
CA ARG A 51 -1.25 12.90 -3.67
C ARG A 51 -2.16 13.97 -3.07
N TRP A 52 -2.26 15.12 -3.73
CA TRP A 52 -3.15 16.23 -3.33
C TRP A 52 -3.05 16.63 -1.84
N GLY A 53 -1.85 16.63 -1.28
CA GLY A 53 -1.62 17.02 0.11
C GLY A 53 -1.97 15.95 1.15
N ARG A 54 -2.34 14.73 0.73
CA ARG A 54 -2.63 13.60 1.63
C ARG A 54 -1.94 12.32 1.19
N ALA A 55 -1.75 11.41 2.13
CA ALA A 55 -1.28 10.06 1.85
C ALA A 55 -2.37 9.23 1.18
N HIS A 56 -2.03 8.57 0.08
CA HIS A 56 -2.77 7.45 -0.48
C HIS A 56 -2.20 6.15 0.08
N ARG A 57 -2.97 5.44 0.90
CA ARG A 57 -2.51 4.31 1.71
C ARG A 57 -2.79 2.93 1.09
N GLY A 58 -3.11 2.93 -0.21
CA GLY A 58 -3.39 1.74 -1.00
C GLY A 58 -3.11 2.00 -2.47
N ILE A 59 -3.57 1.09 -3.32
CA ILE A 59 -3.60 1.28 -4.78
C ILE A 59 -5.06 1.33 -5.25
N ASP A 60 -5.30 2.14 -6.28
CA ASP A 60 -6.59 2.23 -6.97
C ASP A 60 -6.47 1.39 -8.24
N ILE A 61 -7.31 0.36 -8.36
CA ILE A 61 -7.39 -0.53 -9.53
C ILE A 61 -8.69 -0.23 -10.27
N ASP A 62 -8.61 -0.02 -11.58
CA ASP A 62 -9.77 0.24 -12.42
C ASP A 62 -10.81 -0.89 -12.29
N LEU A 63 -12.07 -0.52 -12.08
CA LEU A 63 -13.23 -1.42 -12.13
C LEU A 63 -14.48 -0.68 -12.61
N VAL A 64 -15.44 -1.43 -13.11
CA VAL A 64 -16.80 -0.93 -13.38
C VAL A 64 -17.71 -1.31 -12.21
N THR A 65 -18.54 -0.37 -11.74
CA THR A 65 -19.47 -0.63 -10.64
C THR A 65 -20.28 -1.88 -10.93
N GLY A 66 -20.27 -2.83 -9.99
CA GLY A 66 -20.90 -4.13 -10.15
C GLY A 66 -19.93 -5.28 -10.45
N ASP A 67 -18.69 -4.98 -10.87
CA ASP A 67 -17.62 -5.98 -11.01
C ASP A 67 -17.42 -6.73 -9.69
N SER A 68 -17.25 -8.06 -9.77
CA SER A 68 -17.08 -8.90 -8.59
C SER A 68 -15.67 -8.77 -8.00
N LEU A 69 -15.60 -8.73 -6.67
CA LEU A 69 -14.36 -8.70 -5.90
C LEU A 69 -14.13 -10.05 -5.20
N TYR A 70 -12.87 -10.44 -5.09
CA TYR A 70 -12.47 -11.73 -4.52
C TYR A 70 -11.38 -11.61 -3.46
N ALA A 71 -11.39 -12.55 -2.51
CA ALA A 71 -10.34 -12.69 -1.50
C ALA A 71 -9.01 -13.05 -2.17
N MET A 72 -7.94 -12.32 -1.85
CA MET A 72 -6.62 -12.55 -2.47
C MET A 72 -5.88 -13.75 -1.85
N PHE A 73 -6.16 -14.02 -0.57
CA PHE A 73 -5.59 -15.11 0.21
C PHE A 73 -6.65 -15.66 1.18
N ASP A 74 -6.42 -16.86 1.68
CA ASP A 74 -7.23 -17.46 2.74
C ASP A 74 -7.21 -16.60 4.01
N GLY A 75 -8.33 -16.56 4.73
CA GLY A 75 -8.43 -15.79 5.96
C GLY A 75 -9.82 -15.75 6.56
N VAL A 76 -10.02 -14.78 7.45
CA VAL A 76 -11.29 -14.50 8.09
C VAL A 76 -11.65 -13.04 7.85
N VAL A 77 -12.90 -12.78 7.47
CA VAL A 77 -13.45 -11.44 7.29
C VAL A 77 -13.49 -10.76 8.66
N ARG A 78 -12.64 -9.77 8.84
CA ARG A 78 -12.58 -8.99 10.08
C ARG A 78 -13.62 -7.89 10.09
N PHE A 79 -13.78 -7.17 8.98
CA PHE A 79 -14.68 -6.03 8.89
C PHE A 79 -15.48 -6.12 7.60
N ALA A 80 -16.79 -5.94 7.68
CA ALA A 80 -17.68 -5.90 6.52
C ALA A 80 -18.78 -4.85 6.73
N ASN A 81 -18.40 -3.57 6.76
CA ASN A 81 -19.33 -2.48 7.06
C ASN A 81 -18.97 -1.20 6.28
N TYR A 82 -19.72 -0.13 6.50
CA TYR A 82 -19.42 1.20 5.98
C TYR A 82 -18.36 1.89 6.86
N SER A 83 -17.33 2.44 6.23
CA SER A 83 -16.28 3.23 6.88
C SER A 83 -16.23 4.62 6.29
N ASN A 84 -16.08 5.66 7.12
CA ASN A 84 -16.01 7.03 6.62
C ASN A 84 -14.80 7.21 5.70
N GLY A 85 -15.02 7.79 4.52
CA GLY A 85 -14.01 7.94 3.48
C GLY A 85 -13.86 6.71 2.58
N HIS A 86 -13.78 5.50 3.14
CA HIS A 86 -13.62 4.24 2.39
C HIS A 86 -14.94 3.67 1.85
N GLY A 87 -16.09 4.12 2.35
CA GLY A 87 -17.40 3.62 1.94
C GLY A 87 -17.66 2.19 2.44
N HIS A 88 -18.49 1.45 1.73
CA HIS A 88 -18.66 0.01 2.01
C HIS A 88 -17.33 -0.68 1.77
N SER A 89 -16.84 -1.35 2.81
CA SER A 89 -15.52 -2.00 2.77
C SER A 89 -15.57 -3.38 3.38
N VAL A 90 -14.67 -4.24 2.90
CA VAL A 90 -14.38 -5.55 3.46
C VAL A 90 -12.91 -5.59 3.85
N VAL A 91 -12.57 -6.08 5.03
CA VAL A 91 -11.19 -6.37 5.45
C VAL A 91 -11.08 -7.83 5.78
N VAL A 92 -10.14 -8.53 5.16
CA VAL A 92 -9.81 -9.93 5.45
C VAL A 92 -8.47 -9.98 6.15
N ARG A 93 -8.40 -10.62 7.32
CA ARG A 93 -7.13 -10.96 7.96
C ARG A 93 -6.72 -12.37 7.54
N HIS A 94 -5.48 -12.51 7.11
CA HIS A 94 -4.93 -13.75 6.61
C HIS A 94 -4.11 -14.48 7.67
N PHE A 95 -3.84 -15.77 7.45
CA PHE A 95 -3.14 -16.63 8.43
C PHE A 95 -1.69 -16.23 8.71
N ASN A 96 -1.07 -15.44 7.84
CA ASN A 96 0.25 -14.85 8.09
C ASN A 96 0.20 -13.52 8.85
N GLY A 97 -1.00 -13.02 9.21
CA GLY A 97 -1.23 -11.76 9.91
C GLY A 97 -1.40 -10.53 9.01
N LEU A 98 -1.26 -10.69 7.69
CA LEU A 98 -1.54 -9.62 6.71
C LEU A 98 -3.04 -9.36 6.65
N GLU A 99 -3.42 -8.09 6.55
CA GLU A 99 -4.80 -7.68 6.25
C GLU A 99 -4.87 -7.08 4.86
N THR A 100 -5.84 -7.51 4.05
CA THR A 100 -6.23 -6.88 2.80
C THR A 100 -7.56 -6.17 3.00
N ALA A 101 -7.64 -4.90 2.59
CA ALA A 101 -8.86 -4.11 2.67
C ALA A 101 -9.32 -3.71 1.27
N TYR A 102 -10.59 -4.00 0.99
CA TYR A 102 -11.29 -3.74 -0.25
C TYR A 102 -12.30 -2.64 0.03
N ALA A 103 -12.14 -1.46 -0.56
CA ALA A 103 -12.98 -0.30 -0.30
C ALA A 103 -13.74 0.17 -1.53
N HIS A 104 -14.70 1.08 -1.30
CA HIS A 104 -15.61 1.65 -2.28
C HIS A 104 -16.59 0.66 -2.90
N LEU A 105 -16.93 -0.43 -2.20
CA LEU A 105 -17.88 -1.44 -2.70
C LEU A 105 -19.27 -0.83 -2.93
N SER A 106 -20.03 -1.43 -3.84
CA SER A 106 -21.46 -1.16 -4.04
C SER A 106 -22.34 -2.09 -3.20
N SER A 107 -21.87 -3.32 -2.90
CA SER A 107 -22.56 -4.25 -2.02
C SER A 107 -21.59 -5.24 -1.38
N HIS A 108 -21.88 -5.67 -0.16
CA HIS A 108 -21.18 -6.77 0.52
C HIS A 108 -21.68 -8.13 0.03
N GLY A 109 -20.76 -9.09 -0.10
CA GLY A 109 -21.06 -10.50 -0.37
C GLY A 109 -20.75 -11.43 0.83
N VAL A 110 -20.18 -10.86 1.89
CA VAL A 110 -19.74 -11.53 3.12
C VAL A 110 -20.08 -10.65 4.33
N LYS A 111 -20.03 -11.24 5.52
CA LYS A 111 -20.15 -10.54 6.81
C LYS A 111 -18.93 -10.82 7.69
N GLU A 112 -18.78 -10.06 8.76
CA GLU A 112 -17.75 -10.30 9.76
C GLU A 112 -17.76 -11.74 10.29
N ASN A 113 -16.57 -12.25 10.59
CA ASN A 113 -16.28 -13.62 11.03
C ASN A 113 -16.53 -14.73 9.99
N ASP A 114 -16.95 -14.41 8.77
CA ASP A 114 -16.96 -15.39 7.68
C ASP A 114 -15.52 -15.85 7.38
N SER A 115 -15.31 -17.16 7.27
CA SER A 115 -14.06 -17.72 6.76
C SER A 115 -14.08 -17.70 5.23
N VAL A 116 -12.99 -17.27 4.61
CA VAL A 116 -12.86 -17.17 3.16
C VAL A 116 -11.59 -17.86 2.69
N ARG A 117 -11.66 -18.49 1.52
CA ARG A 117 -10.53 -18.99 0.75
C ARG A 117 -10.14 -17.97 -0.31
N ALA A 118 -8.89 -18.04 -0.76
CA ALA A 118 -8.44 -17.27 -1.90
C ALA A 118 -9.35 -17.56 -3.12
N GLY A 119 -9.88 -16.51 -3.73
CA GLY A 119 -10.86 -16.59 -4.82
C GLY A 119 -12.33 -16.58 -4.39
N ASP A 120 -12.64 -16.63 -3.09
CA ASP A 120 -14.02 -16.49 -2.64
C ASP A 120 -14.54 -15.08 -2.88
N TYR A 121 -15.82 -15.00 -3.26
CA TYR A 121 -16.51 -13.75 -3.55
C TYR A 121 -16.70 -12.90 -2.29
N LEU A 122 -16.30 -11.63 -2.34
CA LEU A 122 -16.40 -10.69 -1.22
C LEU A 122 -17.53 -9.65 -1.39
N GLY A 123 -17.98 -9.43 -2.61
CA GLY A 123 -18.93 -8.37 -2.93
C GLY A 123 -18.68 -7.75 -4.29
N LYS A 124 -19.27 -6.58 -4.52
CA LYS A 124 -19.17 -5.85 -5.80
C LYS A 124 -18.44 -4.54 -5.62
N GLY A 125 -17.54 -4.24 -6.56
CA GLY A 125 -16.90 -2.94 -6.67
C GLY A 125 -17.90 -1.83 -6.96
N GLY A 126 -17.54 -0.59 -6.63
CA GLY A 126 -18.41 0.55 -6.82
C GLY A 126 -17.71 1.89 -6.67
N ASN A 127 -18.45 2.86 -6.12
CA ASN A 127 -18.01 4.24 -5.94
C ASN A 127 -18.57 4.85 -4.63
N SER A 128 -18.70 4.04 -3.58
CA SER A 128 -19.22 4.51 -2.28
C SER A 128 -18.15 5.26 -1.47
N GLY A 129 -18.56 6.05 -0.48
CA GLY A 129 -17.63 6.85 0.33
C GLY A 129 -17.06 8.05 -0.44
N ASN A 130 -15.76 8.32 -0.26
CA ASN A 130 -15.06 9.45 -0.89
C ASN A 130 -14.28 9.02 -2.15
N ALA A 131 -14.96 8.24 -3.01
CA ALA A 131 -14.45 7.85 -4.32
C ALA A 131 -14.87 8.89 -5.38
N ARG A 132 -13.97 9.17 -6.33
CA ARG A 132 -14.20 10.15 -7.42
C ARG A 132 -14.71 9.50 -8.71
N GLY A 133 -14.91 8.20 -8.70
CA GLY A 133 -15.19 7.36 -9.85
C GLY A 133 -15.06 5.90 -9.46
N SER A 134 -15.59 5.02 -10.29
CA SER A 134 -15.57 3.57 -10.06
C SER A 134 -14.14 3.01 -10.04
N HIS A 135 -13.71 2.43 -8.92
CA HIS A 135 -12.41 1.76 -8.76
C HIS A 135 -12.41 0.88 -7.49
N LEU A 136 -11.50 -0.08 -7.41
CA LEU A 136 -11.17 -0.78 -6.16
C LEU A 136 -10.04 0.00 -5.50
N HIS A 137 -10.29 0.50 -4.29
CA HIS A 137 -9.20 0.95 -3.42
C HIS A 137 -8.75 -0.23 -2.56
N LEU A 138 -7.54 -0.73 -2.82
CA LEU A 138 -6.94 -1.86 -2.13
C LEU A 138 -5.84 -1.37 -1.18
N GLU A 139 -6.06 -1.54 0.13
CA GLU A 139 -5.00 -1.34 1.14
C GLU A 139 -4.46 -2.70 1.61
N MET A 140 -3.16 -2.76 1.93
CA MET A 140 -2.55 -3.89 2.62
C MET A 140 -1.93 -3.38 3.92
N SER A 141 -2.13 -4.10 5.02
CA SER A 141 -1.55 -3.71 6.31
C SER A 141 -1.10 -4.91 7.12
N TYR A 142 -0.07 -4.70 7.94
CA TYR A 142 0.46 -5.71 8.86
C TYR A 142 0.66 -5.07 10.23
N MET A 143 0.10 -5.67 11.28
CA MET A 143 0.11 -5.09 12.64
C MET A 143 -0.39 -3.64 12.67
N GLY A 144 -1.40 -3.32 11.86
CA GLY A 144 -2.01 -1.98 11.75
C GLY A 144 -1.21 -0.97 10.93
N ILE A 145 0.00 -1.33 10.47
CA ILE A 145 0.80 -0.46 9.60
C ILE A 145 0.42 -0.73 8.15
N GLN A 146 0.00 0.33 7.42
CA GLN A 146 -0.20 0.21 5.98
C GLN A 146 1.13 0.09 5.24
N ILE A 147 1.17 -0.84 4.30
CA ILE A 147 2.32 -1.17 3.48
C ILE A 147 1.94 -0.88 2.04
N ASN A 148 2.87 -0.33 1.26
CA ASN A 148 2.68 -0.25 -0.18
C ASN A 148 2.47 -1.66 -0.77
N PRO A 149 1.31 -1.97 -1.37
CA PRO A 149 1.03 -3.30 -1.92
C PRO A 149 2.06 -3.78 -2.95
N GLU A 150 2.60 -2.86 -3.76
CA GLU A 150 3.60 -3.16 -4.79
C GLU A 150 4.99 -3.53 -4.21
N CYS A 151 5.18 -3.46 -2.87
CA CYS A 151 6.37 -3.99 -2.17
C CYS A 151 6.20 -5.44 -1.71
N LEU A 152 5.00 -6.00 -1.87
CA LEU A 152 4.70 -7.37 -1.47
C LEU A 152 4.36 -8.22 -2.71
N LEU A 153 3.62 -7.64 -3.65
CA LEU A 153 2.99 -8.37 -4.75
C LEU A 153 3.26 -7.71 -6.12
N GLN A 154 3.29 -8.53 -7.17
CA GLN A 154 3.27 -8.09 -8.56
C GLN A 154 1.83 -8.07 -9.10
N PHE A 155 1.32 -6.87 -9.37
CA PHE A 155 -0.03 -6.65 -9.91
C PHE A 155 -0.09 -6.75 -11.45
N ASN A 156 0.59 -7.75 -12.01
CA ASN A 156 0.53 -8.09 -13.43
C ASN A 156 -0.20 -9.44 -13.63
N ASP A 157 -0.08 -10.06 -14.80
CA ASP A 157 -0.77 -11.32 -15.11
C ASP A 157 -0.25 -12.52 -14.30
N SER A 158 0.97 -12.42 -13.73
CA SER A 158 1.53 -13.49 -12.90
C SER A 158 0.84 -13.63 -11.53
N ASN A 159 0.25 -12.54 -11.02
CA ASN A 159 -0.22 -12.44 -9.63
C ASN A 159 0.78 -13.05 -8.63
N SER A 160 2.06 -12.73 -8.77
CA SER A 160 3.11 -13.29 -7.91
C SER A 160 3.30 -12.49 -6.63
N VAL A 161 3.63 -13.19 -5.56
CA VAL A 161 4.25 -12.62 -4.37
C VAL A 161 5.74 -12.40 -4.70
N LEU A 162 6.33 -11.27 -4.31
CA LEU A 162 7.72 -10.96 -4.64
C LEU A 162 8.73 -11.92 -4.01
N SER A 163 8.43 -12.43 -2.81
CA SER A 163 9.22 -13.43 -2.10
C SER A 163 8.37 -14.08 -1.01
N ASN A 164 8.63 -15.35 -0.71
CA ASN A 164 7.98 -16.06 0.39
C ASN A 164 8.42 -15.54 1.77
N GLU A 165 9.56 -14.86 1.84
CA GLU A 165 9.99 -14.14 3.03
C GLU A 165 10.35 -12.70 2.65
N ILE A 166 9.69 -11.75 3.33
CA ILE A 166 9.87 -10.31 3.12
C ILE A 166 10.09 -9.65 4.48
N TRP A 167 11.14 -8.84 4.57
CA TRP A 167 11.42 -8.03 5.75
C TRP A 167 10.90 -6.61 5.54
N ILE A 168 9.72 -6.32 6.06
CA ILE A 168 9.07 -5.02 5.91
C ILE A 168 9.97 -3.97 6.56
N THR A 169 10.35 -2.95 5.79
CA THR A 169 11.13 -1.81 6.25
C THR A 169 10.24 -0.60 6.49
N LYS A 170 10.74 0.38 7.25
CA LYS A 170 10.05 1.65 7.47
C LYS A 170 9.79 2.41 6.16
N ASP A 171 10.62 2.21 5.14
CA ASP A 171 10.46 2.88 3.86
C ASP A 171 9.22 2.35 3.11
N MET A 172 8.94 1.04 3.16
CA MET A 172 7.76 0.42 2.53
C MET A 172 6.42 0.90 3.11
N THR A 173 6.43 1.57 4.27
CA THR A 173 5.24 2.03 5.00
C THR A 173 5.08 3.55 4.98
N ARG A 174 5.89 4.29 4.22
CA ARG A 174 5.92 5.76 4.22
C ARG A 174 5.42 6.35 2.90
N PRO A 175 4.13 6.73 2.78
CA PRO A 175 3.57 7.28 1.56
C PRO A 175 4.35 8.45 0.99
N GLU A 176 5.00 9.25 1.84
CA GLU A 176 5.80 10.39 1.36
C GLU A 176 6.90 9.98 0.39
N ILE A 177 7.52 8.80 0.56
CA ILE A 177 8.65 8.39 -0.28
C ILE A 177 8.22 7.81 -1.62
N HIS A 178 6.96 7.40 -1.73
CA HIS A 178 6.39 6.78 -2.92
C HIS A 178 5.64 7.77 -3.80
N SER A 179 5.46 7.40 -5.06
CA SER A 179 4.69 8.17 -6.03
C SER A 179 3.33 7.54 -6.28
N SER A 180 2.27 8.33 -6.19
CA SER A 180 0.93 7.87 -6.58
C SER A 180 0.74 7.71 -8.11
N LYS A 181 1.74 8.10 -8.91
CA LYS A 181 1.68 8.12 -10.38
C LYS A 181 2.54 7.05 -11.03
N ARG A 182 3.69 6.72 -10.45
CA ARG A 182 4.64 5.73 -10.98
C ARG A 182 4.97 4.70 -9.92
N GLN A 183 5.23 3.47 -10.35
CA GLN A 183 5.74 2.44 -9.44
C GLN A 183 7.08 2.92 -8.89
N THR A 184 7.24 2.81 -7.59
CA THR A 184 8.48 3.21 -6.92
C THR A 184 9.43 2.02 -6.98
N ASP A 185 10.68 2.27 -7.35
CA ASP A 185 11.73 1.25 -7.32
C ASP A 185 12.11 0.96 -5.87
N ILE A 186 11.78 -0.23 -5.39
CA ILE A 186 11.93 -0.62 -3.99
C ILE A 186 12.57 -2.00 -3.93
N ASN A 187 13.78 -2.03 -3.40
CA ASN A 187 14.42 -3.27 -2.99
C ASN A 187 13.60 -3.89 -1.86
N THR A 188 12.93 -5.00 -2.14
CA THR A 188 12.19 -5.78 -1.16
C THR A 188 13.16 -6.77 -0.52
N PRO A 189 13.64 -6.53 0.71
CA PRO A 189 14.67 -7.38 1.31
C PRO A 189 14.05 -8.73 1.70
N THR A 190 14.80 -9.79 1.42
CA THR A 190 14.39 -11.17 1.73
C THR A 190 15.05 -11.70 3.00
N THR A 191 16.07 -10.98 3.49
CA THR A 191 16.76 -11.28 4.75
C THR A 191 16.76 -10.07 5.68
N GLU A 192 16.89 -10.32 6.99
CA GLU A 192 17.02 -9.26 8.00
C GLU A 192 18.25 -8.39 7.75
N ALA A 193 19.37 -9.00 7.38
CA ALA A 193 20.62 -8.30 7.12
C ALA A 193 20.49 -7.30 5.96
N GLU A 194 19.82 -7.69 4.87
CA GLU A 194 19.50 -6.80 3.74
C GLU A 194 18.63 -5.62 4.20
N ALA A 195 17.59 -5.90 5.00
CA ALA A 195 16.69 -4.87 5.51
C ALA A 195 17.42 -3.87 6.42
N ILE A 196 18.31 -4.36 7.29
CA ILE A 196 19.16 -3.51 8.15
C ILE A 196 20.14 -2.68 7.29
N ALA A 197 20.74 -3.28 6.26
CA ALA A 197 21.64 -2.58 5.36
C ALA A 197 20.91 -1.45 4.59
N LEU A 198 19.69 -1.71 4.10
CA LEU A 198 18.85 -0.69 3.46
C LEU A 198 18.51 0.47 4.41
N ALA A 199 18.25 0.19 5.69
CA ALA A 199 17.97 1.23 6.68
C ALA A 199 19.20 2.11 6.99
N LYS A 200 20.42 1.57 6.84
CA LYS A 200 21.69 2.26 7.12
C LYS A 200 22.31 2.94 5.89
N ARG A 201 21.65 2.89 4.73
CA ARG A 201 22.21 3.44 3.48
C ARG A 201 22.53 4.93 3.62
N PRO A 202 23.70 5.39 3.12
CA PRO A 202 24.03 6.81 3.16
C PRO A 202 23.07 7.60 2.28
N LYS A 203 22.65 8.76 2.77
CA LYS A 203 21.81 9.66 1.98
C LYS A 203 22.62 10.20 0.81
N LYS A 204 22.08 10.12 -0.40
CA LYS A 204 22.70 10.71 -1.59
C LYS A 204 22.45 12.22 -1.59
N VAL A 205 23.30 12.97 -2.30
CA VAL A 205 23.15 14.43 -2.45
C VAL A 205 23.11 14.76 -3.93
N TYR A 206 22.09 15.51 -4.33
CA TYR A 206 21.94 16.10 -5.65
C TYR A 206 22.30 17.58 -5.59
N ILE A 207 23.05 18.06 -6.57
CA ILE A 207 23.43 19.47 -6.69
C ILE A 207 22.56 20.10 -7.79
N VAL A 208 21.78 21.12 -7.43
CA VAL A 208 20.86 21.83 -8.34
C VAL A 208 21.65 22.49 -9.48
N ARG A 209 21.21 22.24 -10.71
CA ARG A 209 21.79 22.78 -11.95
C ARG A 209 20.87 23.84 -12.55
N SER A 210 21.40 24.64 -13.49
CA SER A 210 20.58 25.59 -14.25
C SER A 210 19.42 24.87 -14.97
N GLY A 211 18.21 25.42 -14.88
CA GLY A 211 17.00 24.84 -15.47
C GLY A 211 16.38 23.66 -14.72
N ASP A 212 16.90 23.32 -13.53
CA ASP A 212 16.27 22.31 -12.69
C ASP A 212 15.00 22.86 -12.02
N THR A 213 13.99 21.99 -11.96
CA THR A 213 12.77 22.19 -11.17
C THR A 213 12.61 21.01 -10.22
N LEU A 214 11.82 21.18 -9.15
CA LEU A 214 11.48 20.07 -8.26
C LEU A 214 10.92 18.86 -9.03
N SER A 215 10.11 19.10 -10.06
CA SER A 215 9.58 18.06 -10.94
C SER A 215 10.68 17.32 -11.70
N ARG A 216 11.62 18.06 -12.30
CA ARG A 216 12.74 17.45 -13.07
C ARG A 216 13.68 16.65 -12.17
N ILE A 217 14.00 17.17 -10.99
CA ILE A 217 14.83 16.47 -9.99
C ILE A 217 14.10 15.24 -9.47
N SER A 218 12.82 15.34 -9.13
CA SER A 218 11.98 14.22 -8.72
C SER A 218 11.97 13.13 -9.79
N SER A 219 11.77 13.47 -11.07
CA SER A 219 11.82 12.50 -12.16
C SER A 219 13.16 11.79 -12.24
N ARG A 220 14.29 12.53 -12.21
CA ARG A 220 15.66 11.99 -12.29
C ARG A 220 16.05 11.10 -11.10
N THR A 221 15.62 11.49 -9.91
CA THR A 221 16.01 10.82 -8.65
C THR A 221 15.07 9.68 -8.28
N HIS A 222 14.00 9.48 -9.04
CA HIS A 222 12.95 8.50 -8.73
C HIS A 222 12.19 8.75 -7.41
N MET A 223 12.43 9.88 -6.73
CA MET A 223 11.71 10.28 -5.52
C MET A 223 10.40 11.00 -5.84
N SER A 224 9.43 10.96 -4.92
CA SER A 224 8.26 11.84 -4.99
C SER A 224 8.66 13.30 -4.68
N ILE A 225 7.94 14.27 -5.25
CA ILE A 225 8.15 15.70 -4.92
C ILE A 225 7.92 15.93 -3.42
N ALA A 226 6.92 15.27 -2.83
CA ALA A 226 6.63 15.37 -1.41
C ALA A 226 7.78 14.86 -0.54
N HIS A 227 8.42 13.74 -0.94
CA HIS A 227 9.61 13.23 -0.27
C HIS A 227 10.75 14.24 -0.35
N LEU A 228 11.04 14.72 -1.56
CA LEU A 228 12.12 15.66 -1.82
C LEU A 228 11.94 16.93 -0.97
N CYS A 229 10.72 17.47 -0.92
CA CYS A 229 10.36 18.60 -0.10
C CYS A 229 10.56 18.34 1.41
N LYS A 230 10.00 17.24 1.92
CA LYS A 230 10.10 16.87 3.34
C LYS A 230 11.54 16.60 3.77
N LEU A 231 12.32 15.90 2.96
CA LEU A 231 13.70 15.53 3.26
C LEU A 231 14.64 16.74 3.33
N ASN A 232 14.29 17.81 2.62
CA ASN A 232 15.09 19.04 2.52
C ASN A 232 14.44 20.23 3.24
N SER A 233 13.36 20.02 3.99
CA SER A 233 12.61 21.08 4.67
C SER A 233 12.21 22.25 3.76
N ILE A 234 11.86 21.97 2.50
CA ILE A 234 11.40 22.95 1.51
C ILE A 234 9.94 22.68 1.13
N ASN A 235 9.24 23.71 0.64
CA ASN A 235 7.88 23.56 0.14
C ASN A 235 7.84 23.32 -1.39
N LYS A 236 6.68 22.93 -1.92
CA LYS A 236 6.49 22.61 -3.36
C LYS A 236 6.70 23.79 -4.32
N ASN A 237 6.68 25.02 -3.81
CA ASN A 237 6.86 26.26 -4.55
C ASN A 237 8.23 26.89 -4.26
N ALA A 238 9.12 26.20 -3.55
CA ALA A 238 10.41 26.74 -3.16
C ALA A 238 11.27 27.01 -4.40
N THR A 239 11.82 28.22 -4.49
CA THR A 239 12.80 28.58 -5.51
C THR A 239 14.11 27.84 -5.25
N LEU A 240 14.53 27.02 -6.21
CA LEU A 240 15.80 26.29 -6.13
C LEU A 240 16.95 27.19 -6.59
N LYS A 241 18.05 27.22 -5.81
CA LYS A 241 19.25 27.97 -6.18
C LYS A 241 20.26 27.06 -6.87
N ILE A 242 20.89 27.54 -7.95
CA ILE A 242 21.98 26.80 -8.60
C ILE A 242 23.09 26.54 -7.57
N GLY A 243 23.60 25.30 -7.53
CA GLY A 243 24.57 24.85 -6.53
C GLY A 243 23.99 24.42 -5.18
N GLN A 244 22.68 24.61 -4.95
CA GLN A 244 22.01 24.11 -3.75
C GLN A 244 22.14 22.59 -3.66
N LYS A 245 22.56 22.11 -2.48
CA LYS A 245 22.62 20.68 -2.17
C LYS A 245 21.25 20.22 -1.66
N LEU A 246 20.67 19.25 -2.34
CA LEU A 246 19.46 18.57 -1.94
C LEU A 246 19.80 17.13 -1.58
N VAL A 247 19.40 16.71 -0.39
CA VAL A 247 19.42 15.31 0.01
C VAL A 247 18.40 14.53 -0.83
N VAL A 248 18.84 13.42 -1.40
CA VAL A 248 18.04 12.50 -2.23
C VAL A 248 18.33 11.06 -1.78
N ASN A 249 17.35 10.15 -1.80
CA ASN A 249 17.54 8.75 -1.39
C ASN A 249 16.48 7.82 -1.99
#